data_AF-A0A9X3BAG2-F1
#
_entry.id   AF-A0A9X3BAG2-F1
#
_cell.length_a   1.000
_cell.length_b   1.000
_cell.length_c   1.000
_cell.angle_alpha   90.00
_cell.angle_beta   90.00
_cell.angle_gamma   90.00
#
_symmetry.space_group_name_H-M   'P 1'
#
loop_
_entity.id
_entity.type
_entity.pdbx_description
1 polymer ?
#
loop_
_entity_poly.entity_id
_entity_poly.type
_entity_poly.pdbx_seq_one_letter_code
_entity_poly.pdbx_strand_id
1 'polypeptide(L)'
;MKTELALYRALIAINIPDSKAHAFAEAMETDMRTLLATKYDVNKIHHDLMAENSRLRSEIDRARIEISHVAEKLTVRTGVMILVAVAAIIGTMNLIN
;
A
#
# COMPACT_ATOMS: atom_id res chain seq x y z
N MET A 1 12.70 29.12 -1.86
CA MET A 1 13.35 30.42 -1.54
C MET A 1 14.20 30.99 -2.68
N LYS A 2 15.07 30.24 -3.37
CA LYS A 2 15.92 30.84 -4.46
C LYS A 2 15.11 31.41 -5.64
N THR A 3 14.02 30.75 -6.03
CA THR A 3 13.14 31.18 -7.13
C THR A 3 12.33 32.44 -6.78
N GLU A 4 11.89 32.58 -5.55
CA GLU A 4 11.09 33.74 -5.12
C GLU A 4 11.92 34.99 -4.92
N LEU A 5 13.15 34.85 -4.40
CA LEU A 5 14.10 35.96 -4.36
C LEU A 5 14.48 36.40 -5.78
N ALA A 6 14.58 35.47 -6.73
CA ALA A 6 14.82 35.77 -8.14
C ALA A 6 13.62 36.48 -8.78
N LEU A 7 12.39 36.09 -8.46
CA LEU A 7 11.18 36.71 -8.99
C LEU A 7 10.94 38.11 -8.40
N TYR A 8 11.12 38.28 -7.08
CA TYR A 8 11.10 39.59 -6.43
C TYR A 8 12.11 40.54 -7.08
N ARG A 9 13.36 40.09 -7.25
CA ARG A 9 14.40 40.86 -7.94
C ARG A 9 14.06 41.18 -9.39
N ALA A 10 13.41 40.27 -10.10
CA ALA A 10 12.96 40.51 -11.47
C ALA A 10 11.84 41.57 -11.54
N LEU A 11 10.90 41.56 -10.59
CA LEU A 11 9.82 42.56 -10.49
C LEU A 11 10.37 43.96 -10.19
N ILE A 12 11.34 44.06 -9.29
CA ILE A 12 12.05 45.32 -9.04
C ILE A 12 12.83 45.77 -10.27
N ALA A 13 13.47 44.85 -10.99
CA ALA A 13 14.24 45.17 -12.21
C ALA A 13 13.38 45.72 -13.36
N ILE A 14 12.09 45.38 -13.41
CA ILE A 14 11.12 45.97 -14.36
C ILE A 14 10.36 47.18 -13.79
N ASN A 15 10.90 47.79 -12.72
CA ASN A 15 10.44 49.03 -12.11
C ASN A 15 9.06 48.94 -11.42
N ILE A 16 8.70 47.78 -10.86
CA ILE A 16 7.54 47.67 -9.97
C ILE A 16 7.90 48.24 -8.58
N PRO A 17 7.03 49.05 -7.96
CA PRO A 17 7.25 49.54 -6.60
C PRO A 17 7.42 48.41 -5.58
N ASP A 18 8.35 48.59 -4.65
CA ASP A 18 8.76 47.59 -3.63
C ASP A 18 7.56 46.98 -2.88
N SER A 19 6.60 47.82 -2.47
CA SER A 19 5.36 47.39 -1.80
C SER A 19 4.51 46.44 -2.66
N LYS A 20 4.43 46.66 -3.98
CA LYS A 20 3.65 45.80 -4.89
C LYS A 20 4.39 44.51 -5.23
N ALA A 21 5.72 44.59 -5.37
CA ALA A 21 6.54 43.41 -5.59
C ALA A 21 6.50 42.46 -4.39
N HIS A 22 6.50 43.00 -3.16
CA HIS A 22 6.36 42.21 -1.94
C HIS A 22 4.99 41.55 -1.83
N ALA A 23 3.91 42.32 -2.02
CA ALA A 23 2.55 41.79 -1.96
C ALA A 23 2.33 40.67 -2.99
N PHE A 24 2.91 40.80 -4.20
CA PHE A 24 2.86 39.76 -5.21
C PHE A 24 3.64 38.50 -4.80
N ALA A 25 4.87 38.67 -4.31
CA ALA A 25 5.68 37.53 -3.86
C ALA A 25 5.01 36.76 -2.72
N GLU A 26 4.42 37.46 -1.76
CA GLU A 26 3.70 36.87 -0.63
C GLU A 26 2.40 36.16 -1.05
N ALA A 27 1.61 36.81 -1.93
CA ALA A 27 0.41 36.19 -2.49
C ALA A 27 0.76 34.92 -3.29
N MET A 28 1.84 34.96 -4.08
CA MET A 28 2.30 33.82 -4.85
C MET A 28 2.86 32.69 -3.97
N GLU A 29 3.57 33.01 -2.87
CA GLU A 29 4.00 31.99 -1.90
C GLU A 29 2.78 31.29 -1.29
N THR A 30 1.79 32.08 -0.89
CA THR A 30 0.54 31.57 -0.31
C THR A 30 -0.19 30.67 -1.30
N ASP A 31 -0.29 31.09 -2.56
CA ASP A 31 -0.98 30.33 -3.60
C ASP A 31 -0.23 29.04 -3.98
N MET A 32 1.11 29.10 -4.09
CA MET A 32 1.94 27.91 -4.33
C MET A 32 1.85 26.90 -3.19
N ARG A 33 1.81 27.34 -1.93
CA ARG A 33 1.63 26.44 -0.78
C ARG A 33 0.23 25.82 -0.71
N THR A 34 -0.77 26.52 -1.25
CA THR A 34 -2.18 26.11 -1.17
C THR A 34 -2.57 25.20 -2.34
N LEU A 35 -2.11 25.50 -3.55
CA LEU A 35 -2.55 24.83 -4.77
C LEU A 35 -1.60 23.72 -5.24
N LEU A 36 -0.33 23.75 -4.85
CA LEU A 36 0.64 22.75 -5.29
C LEU A 36 0.87 21.73 -4.16
N ALA A 37 0.71 20.45 -4.48
CA ALA A 37 1.20 19.37 -3.63
C ALA A 37 2.70 19.58 -3.39
N THR A 38 3.07 19.82 -2.13
CA THR A 38 4.46 20.06 -1.79
C THR A 38 5.24 18.75 -1.88
N LYS A 39 6.57 18.85 -1.98
CA LYS A 39 7.44 17.67 -1.90
C LYS A 39 7.20 16.85 -0.62
N TYR A 40 6.78 17.53 0.47
CA TYR A 40 6.42 16.88 1.71
C TYR A 40 5.17 16.00 1.54
N ASP A 41 4.13 16.49 0.88
CA ASP A 41 2.88 15.74 0.65
C ASP A 41 3.13 14.51 -0.20
N VAL A 42 3.93 14.64 -1.26
CA VAL A 42 4.33 13.51 -2.12
C VAL A 42 5.13 12.48 -1.31
N ASN A 43 6.09 12.92 -0.50
CA ASN A 43 6.85 12.01 0.36
C ASN A 43 5.96 11.33 1.39
N LYS A 44 4.99 12.04 1.96
CA LYS A 44 4.05 11.47 2.93
C LYS A 44 3.22 10.36 2.28
N ILE A 45 2.60 10.64 1.12
CA ILE A 45 1.83 9.65 0.37
C ILE A 45 2.71 8.44 -0.01
N HIS A 46 3.96 8.67 -0.42
CA HIS A 46 4.89 7.58 -0.71
C HIS A 46 5.16 6.70 0.51
N HIS A 47 5.41 7.29 1.69
CA HIS A 47 5.60 6.53 2.93
C HIS A 47 4.34 5.76 3.34
N ASP A 48 3.17 6.39 3.23
CA ASP A 48 1.88 5.76 3.54
C ASP A 48 1.64 4.55 2.61
N LEU A 49 1.92 4.70 1.31
CA LEU A 49 1.85 3.61 0.33
C LEU A 49 2.86 2.48 0.60
N MET A 50 4.07 2.80 1.03
CA MET A 50 5.07 1.79 1.41
C MET A 50 4.63 1.01 2.65
N ALA A 51 4.04 1.70 3.63
CA ALA A 51 3.51 1.07 4.84
C ALA A 51 2.32 0.15 4.51
N GLU A 52 1.40 0.60 3.66
CA GLU A 52 0.26 -0.21 3.20
C GLU A 52 0.72 -1.43 2.39
N ASN A 53 1.67 -1.27 1.47
CA ASN A 53 2.26 -2.40 0.74
C ASN A 53 2.90 -3.43 1.68
N SER A 54 3.61 -2.96 2.71
CA SER A 54 4.24 -3.86 3.69
C SER A 54 3.18 -4.62 4.50
N ARG A 55 2.10 -3.94 4.87
CA ARG A 55 0.96 -4.56 5.57
C ARG A 55 0.27 -5.61 4.70
N LEU A 56 -0.05 -5.28 3.44
CA LEU A 56 -0.70 -6.19 2.50
C LEU A 56 0.15 -7.44 2.25
N ARG A 57 1.48 -7.30 2.13
CA ARG A 57 2.40 -8.45 2.03
C ARG A 57 2.29 -9.37 3.24
N SER A 58 2.27 -8.81 4.46
CA SER A 58 2.10 -9.60 5.69
C SER A 58 0.74 -10.30 5.77
N GLU A 59 -0.32 -9.68 5.29
CA GLU A 59 -1.66 -10.29 5.23
C GLU A 59 -1.70 -11.44 4.21
N ILE A 60 -1.06 -11.28 3.04
CA ILE A 60 -0.91 -12.34 2.04
C ILE A 60 -0.12 -13.54 2.60
N ASP A 61 0.98 -13.28 3.31
CA ASP A 61 1.80 -14.36 3.90
C ASP A 61 1.02 -15.14 4.96
N ARG A 62 0.24 -14.45 5.79
CA ARG A 62 -0.67 -15.08 6.75
C ARG A 62 -1.73 -15.94 6.08
N ALA A 63 -2.39 -15.40 5.05
CA ALA A 63 -3.40 -16.15 4.29
C ALA A 63 -2.80 -17.41 3.64
N ARG A 64 -1.57 -17.35 3.11
CA ARG A 64 -0.87 -18.51 2.54
C ARG A 64 -0.64 -19.60 3.59
N ILE A 65 -0.22 -19.23 4.80
CA ILE A 65 -0.02 -20.16 5.92
C ILE A 65 -1.35 -20.83 6.30
N GLU A 66 -2.41 -20.05 6.43
CA GLU A 66 -3.75 -20.57 6.77
C GLU A 66 -4.27 -21.54 5.70
N ILE A 67 -4.12 -21.21 4.41
CA ILE A 67 -4.48 -22.09 3.30
C ILE A 67 -3.68 -23.40 3.36
N SER A 68 -2.36 -23.33 3.59
CA SER A 68 -1.52 -24.52 3.71
C SER A 68 -1.98 -25.43 4.85
N HIS A 69 -2.27 -24.85 6.01
CA HIS A 69 -2.72 -25.58 7.19
C HIS A 69 -4.07 -26.27 6.96
N VAL A 70 -5.00 -25.57 6.32
CA VAL A 70 -6.32 -26.13 5.97
C VAL A 70 -6.17 -27.24 4.94
N ALA A 71 -5.32 -27.06 3.92
CA ALA A 71 -5.05 -28.07 2.91
C ALA A 71 -4.43 -29.34 3.50
N GLU A 72 -3.49 -29.20 4.44
CA GLU A 72 -2.88 -30.33 5.16
C GLU A 72 -3.93 -31.09 5.97
N LYS A 73 -4.73 -30.39 6.78
CA LYS A 73 -5.81 -30.98 7.56
C LYS A 73 -6.82 -31.72 6.69
N LEU A 74 -7.19 -31.12 5.56
CA LEU A 74 -8.11 -31.75 4.61
C LEU A 74 -7.51 -33.02 4.04
N THR A 75 -6.24 -32.99 3.60
CA THR A 75 -5.53 -34.14 3.04
C THR A 75 -5.44 -35.30 4.03
N VAL A 76 -5.12 -35.01 5.30
CA VAL A 76 -5.08 -36.03 6.35
C VAL A 76 -6.46 -36.63 6.56
N ARG A 77 -7.50 -35.79 6.69
CA ARG A 77 -8.88 -36.25 6.91
C ARG A 77 -9.39 -37.11 5.76
N THR A 78 -9.16 -36.69 4.52
CA THR A 78 -9.58 -37.45 3.33
C THR A 78 -8.81 -38.76 3.22
N GLY A 79 -7.50 -38.77 3.50
CA GLY A 79 -6.71 -39.99 3.55
C GLY A 79 -7.24 -41.01 4.56
N VAL A 80 -7.58 -40.57 5.77
CA VAL A 80 -8.20 -41.44 6.80
C VAL A 80 -9.56 -41.97 6.35
N MET A 81 -10.42 -41.12 5.77
CA MET A 81 -11.73 -41.56 5.27
C MET A 81 -11.61 -42.63 4.18
N ILE A 82 -10.65 -42.48 3.26
CA ILE A 82 -10.40 -43.47 2.20
C ILE A 82 -9.96 -44.81 2.80
N LEU A 83 -9.03 -44.80 3.77
CA LEU A 83 -8.59 -46.03 4.45
C LEU A 83 -9.74 -46.75 5.15
N VAL A 84 -10.60 -46.00 5.85
CA VAL A 84 -11.79 -46.55 6.51
C VAL A 84 -12.75 -47.16 5.48
N ALA A 85 -13.00 -46.47 4.36
CA ALA A 85 -13.86 -46.97 3.30
C ALA A 85 -13.33 -48.27 2.68
N VAL A 86 -12.02 -48.32 2.38
CA VAL A 86 -11.37 -49.52 1.83
C VAL A 86 -11.45 -50.70 2.81
N ALA A 87 -11.15 -50.47 4.09
CA ALA A 87 -11.23 -51.51 5.12
C ALA A 87 -12.65 -52.07 5.27
N ALA A 88 -13.68 -51.21 5.23
CA ALA A 88 -15.07 -51.62 5.27
C ALA A 88 -15.45 -52.50 4.07
N ILE A 89 -15.03 -52.12 2.86
CA ILE A 89 -15.27 -52.90 1.63
C ILE A 89 -14.61 -54.29 1.75
N ILE A 90 -13.32 -54.35 2.10
CA ILE A 90 -12.60 -55.62 2.25
C ILE A 90 -13.26 -56.49 3.32
N GLY A 91 -13.63 -55.91 4.47
CA GLY A 91 -14.32 -56.61 5.54
C GLY A 91 -15.65 -57.22 5.09
N THR A 92 -16.43 -56.48 4.30
CA THR A 92 -17.68 -57.01 3.74
C THR A 92 -17.46 -58.13 2.72
N MET A 93 -16.43 -58.05 1.88
CA MET A 93 -16.11 -59.10 0.90
C MET A 93 -15.72 -60.41 1.59
N ASN A 94 -14.93 -60.35 2.65
CA ASN A 94 -14.49 -61.53 3.40
C ASN A 94 -15.61 -62.17 4.24
N LEU A 95 -16.72 -61.47 4.49
CA LEU A 95 -17.88 -62.01 5.20
C LEU A 95 -18.88 -62.70 4.25
N ILE A 96 -18.82 -62.38 2.96
CA ILE A 96 -19.72 -62.89 1.92
C ILE A 96 -19.13 -64.12 1.19
N ASN A 97 -17.79 -64.21 1.11
CA ASN A 97 -17.06 -65.41 0.66
C ASN A 97 -16.96 -66.47 1.76
#